data_AF-A0A610C4J9-F1
#
_entry.id   AF-A0A610C4J9-F1
#
_cell.length_a   1.000
_cell.length_b   1.000
_cell.length_c   1.000
_cell.angle_alpha   90.00
_cell.angle_beta   90.00
_cell.angle_gamma   90.00
#
_symmetry.space_group_name_H-M   'P 1'
#
loop_
_entity.id
_entity.type
_entity.pdbx_description
1 polymer ?
#
loop_
_entity_poly.entity_id
_entity_poly.type
_entity_poly.pdbx_seq_one_letter_code
_entity_poly.pdbx_strand_id
1 'polypeptide(L)'
;MNNTLILKESTRSNGKSLLTDDDIKQELNQFIKPRHTPAQQAQRDEFLKAATLARNWLNNIIWNAERDNWSEVEYLLRFTGAADDRMKDALPTDRAEPRGE
;
A
#
# COMPACT_ATOMS: atom_id res chain seq x y z
N MET A 1 23.77 8.54 20.06
CA MET A 1 23.83 9.95 19.61
C MET A 1 22.41 10.37 19.30
N ASN A 2 21.81 11.25 20.12
CA ASN A 2 20.46 11.76 19.92
C ASN A 2 20.56 13.14 19.28
N ASN A 3 20.17 13.27 18.01
CA ASN A 3 20.03 14.57 17.36
C ASN A 3 18.60 15.07 17.58
N THR A 4 18.42 15.87 18.64
CA THR A 4 17.23 16.68 18.83
C THR A 4 17.33 17.91 17.94
N LEU A 5 16.65 17.87 16.79
CA LEU A 5 16.45 19.05 15.93
C LEU A 5 15.39 19.94 16.59
N ILE A 6 15.84 20.95 17.35
CA ILE A 6 14.98 22.06 17.78
C ILE A 6 14.83 23.00 16.59
N LEU A 7 13.76 22.83 15.81
CA LEU A 7 13.36 23.81 14.80
C LEU A 7 12.68 24.98 15.53
N LYS A 8 13.41 26.07 15.68
CA LYS A 8 12.88 27.36 16.16
C LYS A 8 11.89 27.92 15.15
N GLU A 9 10.75 28.36 15.65
CA GLU A 9 9.74 29.14 14.91
C GLU A 9 10.43 30.23 14.06
N SER A 10 10.23 30.19 12.75
CA SER A 10 10.76 31.19 11.83
C SER A 10 9.65 32.18 11.49
N THR A 11 9.77 33.41 11.99
CA THR A 11 8.86 34.53 11.69
C THR A 11 9.37 35.31 10.48
N ARG A 12 8.48 35.73 9.56
CA ARG A 12 8.86 36.64 8.47
C ARG A 12 9.22 38.01 9.04
N SER A 13 10.07 38.77 8.33
CA SER A 13 10.47 40.16 8.66
C SER A 13 9.30 41.15 8.89
N ASN A 14 8.06 40.78 8.54
CA ASN A 14 6.84 41.57 8.71
C ASN A 14 5.97 41.13 9.89
N GLY A 15 6.49 40.30 10.81
CA GLY A 15 5.79 39.84 12.00
C GLY A 15 4.74 38.75 11.77
N LYS A 16 4.57 38.25 10.54
CA LYS A 16 3.72 37.10 10.26
C LYS A 16 4.50 35.80 10.50
N SER A 17 3.96 34.92 11.32
CA SER A 17 4.51 33.57 11.51
C SER A 17 4.52 32.84 10.17
N LEU A 18 5.62 32.16 9.83
CA LEU A 18 5.57 31.15 8.78
C LEU A 18 4.71 30.01 9.32
N LEU A 19 3.77 29.53 8.50
CA LEU A 19 3.05 28.29 8.79
C LEU A 19 4.09 27.21 9.09
N THR A 20 3.96 26.57 10.24
CA THR A 20 4.81 25.43 10.58
C THR A 20 4.44 24.26 9.65
N ASP A 21 5.34 23.28 9.52
CA ASP A 21 5.04 22.07 8.75
C ASP A 21 3.76 21.37 9.26
N ASP A 22 3.44 21.52 10.55
CA ASP A 22 2.25 20.96 11.16
C ASP A 22 0.99 21.76 10.80
N ASP A 23 1.08 23.09 10.73
CA ASP A 23 -0.02 23.92 10.21
C ASP A 23 -0.30 23.62 8.73
N ILE A 24 0.76 23.44 7.92
CA ILE A 24 0.63 23.07 6.50
C ILE A 24 -0.04 21.69 6.34
N LYS A 25 0.38 20.69 7.14
CA LYS A 25 -0.27 19.36 7.12
C LYS A 25 -1.72 19.43 7.56
N GLN A 26 -2.04 20.27 8.54
CA GLN A 26 -3.40 20.43 9.06
C GLN A 26 -4.30 21.10 8.01
N GLU A 27 -3.83 22.14 7.33
CA GLU A 27 -4.54 22.77 6.20
C GLU A 27 -4.70 21.77 5.04
N LEU A 28 -3.65 21.05 4.65
CA LEU A 28 -3.73 20.05 3.57
C LEU A 28 -4.72 18.92 3.89
N ASN A 29 -4.80 18.45 5.14
CA ASN A 29 -5.80 17.46 5.56
C ASN A 29 -7.24 18.01 5.53
N GLN A 30 -7.42 19.33 5.66
CA GLN A 30 -8.74 19.97 5.51
C GLN A 30 -9.17 20.09 4.05
N PHE A 31 -8.22 20.34 3.13
CA PHE A 31 -8.51 20.52 1.69
C PHE A 31 -8.47 19.22 0.88
N ILE A 32 -7.62 18.27 1.26
CA ILE A 32 -7.47 16.97 0.60
C ILE A 32 -8.06 15.92 1.52
N LYS A 33 -9.37 15.64 1.35
CA LYS A 33 -9.96 14.47 2.02
C LYS A 33 -9.34 13.20 1.43
N PRO A 34 -8.66 12.37 2.23
CA PRO A 34 -8.18 11.09 1.76
C PRO A 34 -9.34 10.28 1.19
N ARG A 35 -9.15 9.66 0.02
CA ARG A 35 -10.19 8.79 -0.58
C ARG A 35 -10.58 7.65 0.36
N HIS A 36 -9.62 7.21 1.18
CA HIS A 36 -9.77 6.08 2.07
C HIS A 36 -9.44 6.50 3.51
N THR A 37 -10.19 5.98 4.47
CA THR A 37 -9.76 6.01 5.87
C THR A 37 -8.48 5.18 6.03
N PRO A 38 -7.69 5.40 7.11
CA PRO A 38 -6.51 4.58 7.37
C PRO A 38 -6.81 3.07 7.39
N ALA A 39 -7.97 2.66 7.93
CA ALA A 39 -8.40 1.27 7.94
C ALA A 39 -8.70 0.73 6.53
N GLN A 40 -9.38 1.50 5.69
CA GLN A 40 -9.63 1.14 4.29
C GLN A 40 -8.31 1.05 3.49
N GLN A 41 -7.36 1.94 3.74
CA GLN A 41 -6.06 1.87 3.09
C GLN A 41 -5.28 0.62 3.53
N ALA A 42 -5.28 0.30 4.83
CA ALA A 42 -4.64 -0.91 5.35
C ALA A 42 -5.20 -2.21 4.72
N GLN A 43 -6.51 -2.31 4.51
CA GLN A 43 -7.11 -3.47 3.82
C GLN A 43 -6.62 -3.58 2.37
N ARG A 44 -6.51 -2.45 1.66
CA ARG A 44 -5.99 -2.43 0.29
C ARG A 44 -4.53 -2.82 0.23
N ASP A 45 -3.73 -2.36 1.18
CA ASP A 45 -2.31 -2.69 1.26
C ASP A 45 -2.12 -4.20 1.51
N GLU A 46 -2.95 -4.81 2.35
CA GLU A 46 -2.90 -6.28 2.58
C GLU A 46 -3.32 -7.05 1.31
N PHE A 47 -4.33 -6.58 0.59
CA PHE A 47 -4.69 -7.16 -0.72
C PHE A 47 -3.53 -7.07 -1.71
N LEU A 48 -2.88 -5.91 -1.82
CA LEU A 48 -1.75 -5.71 -2.73
C LEU A 48 -0.55 -6.60 -2.38
N LYS A 49 -0.31 -6.83 -1.10
CA LYS A 49 0.69 -7.77 -0.62
C LYS A 49 0.35 -9.21 -1.01
N ALA A 50 -0.90 -9.65 -0.81
CA ALA A 50 -1.37 -10.97 -1.25
C ALA A 50 -1.24 -11.15 -2.76
N ALA A 51 -1.64 -10.16 -3.56
CA ALA A 51 -1.52 -10.17 -5.02
C ALA A 51 -0.04 -10.20 -5.48
N THR A 52 0.85 -9.50 -4.77
CA THR A 52 2.30 -9.53 -5.07
C THR A 52 2.89 -10.91 -4.83
N LEU A 53 2.49 -11.59 -3.74
CA LEU A 53 2.90 -12.97 -3.47
C LEU A 53 2.37 -13.94 -4.55
N ALA A 54 1.11 -13.79 -4.96
CA ALA A 54 0.54 -14.58 -6.04
C ALA A 54 1.27 -14.36 -7.37
N ARG A 55 1.66 -13.13 -7.70
CA ARG A 55 2.49 -12.83 -8.87
C ARG A 55 3.84 -13.53 -8.81
N ASN A 56 4.53 -13.47 -7.67
CA ASN A 56 5.82 -14.14 -7.49
C ASN A 56 5.68 -15.67 -7.63
N TRP A 57 4.57 -16.23 -7.14
CA TRP A 57 4.24 -17.65 -7.32
C TRP A 57 4.09 -18.02 -8.79
N LEU A 58 3.29 -17.26 -9.54
CA LEU A 58 3.11 -17.45 -10.98
C LEU A 58 4.43 -17.35 -11.74
N ASN A 59 5.30 -16.40 -11.36
CA ASN A 59 6.63 -16.28 -11.95
C ASN A 59 7.49 -17.54 -11.71
N ASN A 60 7.41 -18.17 -10.54
CA ASN A 60 8.12 -19.44 -10.29
C ASN A 60 7.57 -20.59 -11.14
N ILE A 61 6.25 -20.64 -11.36
CA ILE A 61 5.64 -21.62 -12.27
C ILE A 61 6.19 -21.44 -13.69
N ILE A 62 6.16 -20.21 -14.20
CA ILE A 62 6.67 -19.87 -15.54
C ILE A 62 8.15 -20.23 -15.66
N TRP A 63 8.98 -19.81 -14.68
CA TRP A 63 10.42 -20.06 -14.68
C TRP A 63 10.77 -21.55 -14.72
N ASN A 64 10.01 -22.40 -14.02
CA ASN A 64 10.18 -23.85 -14.05
C ASN A 64 9.67 -24.47 -15.36
N ALA A 65 8.55 -23.99 -15.90
CA ALA A 65 8.02 -24.45 -17.17
C ALA A 65 8.98 -24.15 -18.34
N GLU A 66 9.60 -22.96 -18.36
CA GLU A 66 10.63 -22.59 -19.35
C GLU A 66 11.87 -23.49 -19.33
N ARG A 67 12.06 -24.27 -18.25
CA ARG A 67 13.21 -25.17 -18.03
C ARG A 67 12.81 -26.65 -18.09
N ASP A 68 11.60 -26.94 -18.55
CA ASP A 68 11.04 -28.30 -18.57
C ASP A 68 11.04 -29.00 -17.19
N ASN A 69 11.02 -28.22 -16.10
CA ASN A 69 10.97 -28.75 -14.73
C ASN A 69 9.51 -29.02 -14.31
N TRP A 70 8.88 -29.99 -14.97
CA TRP A 70 7.46 -30.29 -14.83
C TRP A 70 7.06 -30.78 -13.44
N SER A 71 7.94 -31.49 -12.72
CA SER A 71 7.67 -31.94 -11.35
C SER A 71 7.47 -30.76 -10.39
N GLU A 72 8.28 -29.70 -10.53
CA GLU A 72 8.13 -28.49 -9.71
C GLU A 72 6.88 -27.70 -10.12
N VAL A 73 6.57 -27.63 -11.42
CA VAL A 73 5.31 -27.03 -11.90
C VAL A 73 4.10 -27.73 -11.27
N GLU A 74 4.06 -29.07 -11.31
CA GLU A 74 3.00 -29.86 -10.70
C GLU A 74 2.92 -29.65 -9.17
N TYR A 75 4.06 -29.60 -8.50
CA TYR A 75 4.12 -29.30 -7.07
C TYR A 75 3.53 -27.92 -6.76
N LEU A 76 3.96 -26.88 -7.48
CA LEU A 76 3.49 -25.50 -7.28
C LEU A 76 1.99 -25.35 -7.63
N LEU A 77 1.47 -26.07 -8.62
CA LEU A 77 0.05 -25.99 -8.96
C LEU A 77 -0.88 -26.47 -7.84
N ARG A 78 -0.42 -27.35 -6.94
CA ARG A 78 -1.21 -27.84 -5.79
C ARG A 78 -1.60 -26.74 -4.80
N PHE A 79 -0.88 -25.62 -4.79
CA PHE A 79 -1.10 -24.53 -3.83
C PHE A 79 -1.86 -23.34 -4.42
N THR A 80 -2.34 -23.45 -5.66
CA THR A 80 -3.11 -22.39 -6.33
C THR A 80 -4.36 -21.99 -5.55
N GLY A 81 -5.08 -22.96 -4.98
CA GLY A 81 -6.25 -22.69 -4.12
C GLY A 81 -5.90 -21.85 -2.89
N ALA A 82 -4.77 -22.12 -2.22
CA ALA A 82 -4.34 -21.35 -1.06
C ALA A 82 -3.89 -19.91 -1.39
N ALA A 83 -3.51 -19.63 -2.65
CA ALA A 83 -3.24 -18.28 -3.11
C ALA A 83 -4.56 -17.55 -3.43
N ASP A 84 -5.51 -18.23 -4.06
CA ASP A 84 -6.86 -17.71 -4.34
C ASP A 84 -7.61 -17.36 -3.04
N ASP A 85 -7.63 -18.27 -2.06
CA ASP A 85 -8.28 -18.06 -0.76
C ASP A 85 -7.71 -16.83 -0.05
N ARG A 86 -6.37 -16.68 0.01
CA ARG A 86 -5.72 -15.50 0.61
C ARG A 86 -6.10 -14.19 -0.08
N MET A 87 -6.21 -14.19 -1.40
CA MET A 87 -6.62 -12.98 -2.13
C MET A 87 -8.09 -12.66 -1.88
N LYS A 88 -8.97 -13.66 -1.81
CA LYS A 88 -10.39 -13.49 -1.47
C LYS A 88 -10.58 -12.95 -0.06
N ASP A 89 -9.86 -13.50 0.92
CA ASP A 89 -9.90 -13.06 2.31
C ASP A 89 -9.41 -11.61 2.48
N ALA A 90 -8.44 -11.19 1.65
CA ALA A 90 -7.91 -9.83 1.67
C ALA A 90 -8.74 -8.82 0.85
N LEU A 91 -9.83 -9.23 0.18
CA LEU A 91 -10.62 -8.31 -0.63
C LEU A 91 -11.18 -7.17 0.24
N PRO A 92 -11.03 -5.90 -0.17
CA PRO A 92 -11.67 -4.79 0.51
C PRO A 92 -13.19 -5.00 0.55
N THR A 93 -13.75 -5.00 1.76
CA THR A 93 -15.19 -5.18 2.01
C THR A 93 -15.95 -3.86 1.94
N ASP A 94 -15.27 -2.75 2.24
CA ASP A 94 -15.80 -1.40 2.13
C ASP A 94 -15.20 -0.71 0.91
N ARG A 95 -15.88 -0.85 -0.24
CA ARG A 95 -15.41 -0.37 -1.54
C ARG A 95 -16.00 1.00 -1.82
N ALA A 96 -15.16 2.04 -1.81
CA ALA A 96 -15.52 3.31 -2.43
C ALA A 96 -15.90 3.11 -3.90
N GLU A 97 -16.97 3.76 -4.37
CA GLU A 97 -17.38 3.68 -5.77
C GLU A 97 -16.22 4.07 -6.71
N PRO A 98 -16.15 3.46 -7.91
CA PRO A 98 -15.31 3.98 -8.99
C PRO A 98 -15.64 5.46 -9.20
N ARG A 99 -14.63 6.29 -9.47
CA ARG A 99 -14.93 7.63 -9.98
C ARG A 99 -15.52 7.42 -11.36
N GLY A 100 -16.79 7.80 -11.55
CA GLY A 100 -17.32 8.01 -12.89
C GLY A 100 -16.51 9.10 -13.57
N GLU A 101 -16.23 8.90 -14.86
CA GLU A 101 -15.65 9.94 -15.73
C GLU A 101 -16.60 11.13 -15.85
#